data_AF-A0A2P4YJT2-F1
#
_entry.id   AF-A0A2P4YJT2-F1
#
_cell.length_a   1.000
_cell.length_b   1.000
_cell.length_c   1.000
_cell.angle_alpha   90.00
_cell.angle_beta   90.00
_cell.angle_gamma   90.00
#
_symmetry.space_group_name_H-M   'P 1'
#
loop_
_entity.id
_entity.type
_entity.pdbx_description
1 polymer ?
#
loop_
_entity_poly.entity_id
_entity_poly.type
_entity_poly.pdbx_seq_one_letter_code
_entity_poly.pdbx_strand_id
1 'polypeptide(L)'
;MATANRSPPSEEVKAVEREIPIRLTLGAAALSLGVAGQWELDHTTLQKAEERARVLEERNAVLEAENTELRDKCARMTEESNMEKFKCQLLVEMLAVSSLDEERTRTQAEQEKARAASMKADVVALLEQARAQGLDVRKLSAALTAVPQGIV
;
A
#
# COMPACT_ATOMS: atom_id res chain seq x y z
N MET A 1 10.92 109.87 -19.63
CA MET A 1 10.33 109.08 -18.52
C MET A 1 9.63 107.86 -19.11
N ALA A 2 9.98 106.67 -18.60
CA ALA A 2 9.32 105.35 -18.73
C ALA A 2 9.07 104.78 -20.15
N THR A 3 10.02 104.04 -20.74
CA THR A 3 10.22 102.55 -20.70
C THR A 3 9.21 101.71 -21.49
N ALA A 4 9.67 101.22 -22.64
CA ALA A 4 9.21 99.94 -23.21
C ALA A 4 10.44 99.25 -23.85
N ASN A 5 11.11 98.43 -23.05
CA ASN A 5 12.14 97.49 -23.51
C ASN A 5 11.43 96.38 -24.31
N ARG A 6 11.77 96.22 -25.59
CA ARG A 6 11.47 95.02 -26.36
C ARG A 6 12.62 94.72 -27.30
N SER A 7 13.61 94.00 -26.78
CA SER A 7 14.61 93.28 -27.58
C SER A 7 14.10 91.85 -27.83
N PRO A 8 14.38 91.25 -29.00
CA PRO A 8 13.89 89.93 -29.40
C PRO A 8 14.70 88.79 -28.73
N PRO A 9 14.27 87.52 -28.85
CA PRO A 9 14.55 86.47 -27.88
C PRO A 9 15.94 85.86 -28.09
N SER A 10 16.69 85.72 -27.00
CA SER A 10 17.88 84.89 -26.93
C SER A 10 17.70 83.88 -25.79
N GLU A 11 16.74 82.98 -25.94
CA GLU A 11 16.85 81.66 -25.31
C GLU A 11 17.93 80.91 -26.09
N GLU A 12 19.19 81.21 -25.77
CA GLU A 12 20.27 80.28 -26.02
C GLU A 12 19.96 79.03 -25.20
N VAL A 13 19.34 78.07 -25.89
CA VAL A 13 19.28 76.67 -25.50
C VAL A 13 20.73 76.25 -25.28
N LYS A 14 21.21 76.35 -24.04
CA LYS A 14 22.33 75.55 -23.57
C LYS A 14 21.86 74.10 -23.67
N ALA A 15 22.05 73.51 -24.84
CA ALA A 15 22.10 72.08 -25.02
C ALA A 15 23.24 71.60 -24.13
N VAL A 16 22.93 71.33 -22.87
CA VAL A 16 23.77 70.51 -22.02
C VAL A 16 23.76 69.16 -22.74
N GLU A 17 24.89 68.83 -23.37
CA GLU A 17 25.22 67.49 -23.84
C GLU A 17 25.15 66.54 -22.63
N ARG A 18 23.94 66.17 -22.23
CA ARG A 18 23.70 65.07 -21.31
C ARG A 18 23.69 63.85 -22.20
N GLU A 19 24.84 63.18 -22.30
CA GLU A 19 24.92 61.85 -22.88
C GLU A 19 23.77 61.02 -22.34
N ILE A 20 22.88 60.57 -23.23
CA ILE A 20 21.78 59.68 -22.86
C ILE A 20 22.44 58.34 -22.55
N PRO A 21 22.38 57.83 -21.30
CA PRO A 21 23.03 56.56 -20.98
C PRO A 21 22.36 55.45 -21.78
N ILE A 22 23.13 54.85 -22.70
CA ILE A 22 22.66 53.73 -23.51
C ILE A 22 22.65 52.50 -22.60
N ARG A 23 21.43 52.03 -22.29
CA ARG A 23 21.21 50.76 -21.58
C ARG A 23 20.47 49.80 -22.51
N LEU A 24 21.11 48.68 -22.81
CA LEU A 24 20.52 47.58 -23.57
C LEU A 24 20.22 46.44 -22.59
N THR A 25 18.95 46.08 -22.46
CA THR A 25 18.53 44.96 -21.61
C THR A 25 18.20 43.75 -22.45
N LEU A 26 18.82 42.61 -22.16
CA LEU A 26 18.49 41.32 -22.75
C LEU A 26 18.10 40.36 -21.61
N GLY A 27 16.80 40.23 -21.38
CA GLY A 27 16.28 39.44 -20.26
C GLY A 27 16.76 39.98 -18.91
N ALA A 28 17.45 39.16 -18.13
CA ALA A 28 17.99 39.53 -16.83
C ALA A 28 19.35 40.26 -16.89
N ALA A 29 20.01 40.30 -18.06
CA ALA A 29 21.29 40.97 -18.22
C ALA A 29 21.11 42.40 -18.76
N ALA A 30 21.85 43.35 -18.21
CA ALA A 30 21.85 44.74 -18.65
C ALA A 30 23.26 45.16 -19.07
N LEU A 31 23.39 45.62 -20.31
CA LEU A 31 24.59 46.25 -20.84
C LEU A 31 24.43 47.77 -20.74
N SER A 32 25.36 48.45 -20.08
CA SER A 32 25.34 49.92 -19.94
C SER A 32 26.66 50.52 -20.40
N LEU A 33 26.59 51.68 -21.06
CA LEU A 33 27.77 52.49 -21.38
C LEU A 33 28.12 53.37 -20.16
N GLY A 34 29.27 53.13 -19.54
CA GLY A 34 29.78 53.89 -18.41
C GLY A 34 30.30 55.28 -18.81
N VAL A 35 30.50 56.16 -17.82
CA VAL A 35 30.89 57.57 -17.99
C VAL A 35 32.26 57.75 -18.68
N ALA A 36 33.08 56.70 -18.71
CA ALA A 36 34.37 56.67 -19.42
C ALA A 36 34.28 56.07 -20.84
N GLY A 37 33.08 55.84 -21.37
CA GLY A 37 32.85 55.22 -22.69
C GLY A 37 33.11 53.71 -22.73
N GLN A 38 33.19 53.04 -21.56
CA GLN A 38 33.38 51.60 -21.46
C GLN A 38 32.03 50.87 -21.33
N TRP A 39 31.87 49.75 -22.02
CA TRP A 39 30.69 48.91 -21.89
C TRP A 39 30.80 48.01 -20.66
N GLU A 40 29.83 48.11 -19.76
CA GLU A 40 29.71 47.31 -18.54
C GLU A 40 28.51 46.37 -18.63
N LEU A 41 28.69 45.10 -18.26
CA LEU A 41 27.64 44.08 -18.29
C LEU A 41 27.25 43.65 -16.87
N ASP A 42 26.06 44.05 -16.43
CA ASP A 42 25.45 43.52 -15.21
C ASP A 42 24.71 42.22 -15.54
N HIS A 43 25.28 41.10 -15.08
CA HIS A 43 24.74 39.74 -15.23
C HIS A 43 24.57 39.04 -13.87
N THR A 44 24.66 39.80 -12.77
CA THR A 44 24.66 39.25 -11.41
C THR A 44 23.32 38.61 -11.04
N THR A 45 22.21 39.14 -11.56
CA THR A 45 20.85 38.61 -11.41
C THR A 45 20.68 37.28 -12.14
N LEU A 46 21.21 37.17 -13.36
CA LEU A 46 21.20 35.95 -14.17
C LEU A 46 22.01 34.86 -13.47
N GLN A 47 23.22 35.18 -13.00
CA GLN A 47 24.07 34.23 -12.27
C GLN A 47 23.41 33.74 -10.97
N LYS A 48 22.76 34.63 -10.21
CA LYS A 48 21.99 34.25 -9.01
C LYS A 48 20.78 33.37 -9.34
N ALA A 49 20.13 33.61 -10.47
CA ALA A 49 18.99 32.80 -10.91
C ALA A 49 19.44 31.40 -11.36
N GLU A 50 20.56 31.31 -12.07
CA GLU A 50 21.17 30.05 -12.50
C GLU A 50 21.59 29.19 -11.30
N GLU A 51 22.27 29.78 -10.31
CA GLU A 51 22.67 29.05 -9.10
C GLU A 51 21.44 28.54 -8.32
N ARG A 52 20.39 29.36 -8.21
CA ARG A 52 19.14 28.94 -7.57
C ARG A 52 18.44 27.83 -8.34
N ALA A 53 18.43 27.90 -9.67
CA ALA A 53 17.86 26.85 -10.51
C ALA A 53 18.59 25.53 -10.28
N ARG A 54 19.93 25.54 -10.27
CA ARG A 54 20.76 24.37 -10.00
C ARG A 54 20.48 23.75 -8.62
N VAL A 55 20.42 24.57 -7.57
CA VAL A 55 20.11 24.09 -6.21
C VAL A 55 18.70 23.49 -6.14
N LEU A 56 17.73 24.09 -6.83
CA LEU A 56 16.38 23.57 -6.89
C LEU A 56 16.30 22.27 -7.68
N GLU A 57 17.04 22.13 -8.78
CA GLU A 57 17.13 20.89 -9.55
C GLU A 57 17.72 19.74 -8.72
N GLU A 58 18.82 20.00 -8.00
CA GLU A 58 19.43 19.01 -7.10
C GLU A 58 18.46 18.59 -5.99
N ARG A 59 17.82 19.58 -5.34
CA ARG A 59 16.82 19.28 -4.31
C ARG A 59 15.62 18.53 -4.87
N ASN A 60 15.18 18.87 -6.08
CA ASN A 60 14.06 18.18 -6.71
C ASN A 60 14.42 16.73 -7.04
N ALA A 61 15.64 16.47 -7.53
CA ALA A 61 16.12 15.11 -7.77
C ALA A 61 16.17 14.28 -6.47
N VAL A 62 16.63 14.86 -5.36
CA VAL A 62 16.61 14.19 -4.04
C VAL A 62 15.17 13.90 -3.60
N LEU A 63 14.27 14.88 -3.71
CA LEU A 63 12.87 14.71 -3.33
C LEU A 63 12.16 13.68 -4.21
N GLU A 64 12.47 13.62 -5.50
CA GLU A 64 11.94 12.61 -6.42
C GLU A 64 12.42 11.21 -6.02
N ALA A 65 13.70 11.05 -5.69
CA ALA A 65 14.24 9.78 -5.19
C ALA A 65 13.56 9.36 -3.88
N GLU A 66 13.47 10.26 -2.89
CA GLU A 66 12.76 9.99 -1.64
C GLU A 66 11.28 9.65 -1.87
N ASN A 67 10.61 10.32 -2.80
CA ASN A 67 9.22 10.04 -3.13
C ASN A 67 9.05 8.62 -3.71
N THR A 68 9.96 8.20 -4.59
CA THR A 68 9.95 6.84 -5.12
C THR A 68 10.19 5.81 -4.02
N GLU A 69 11.17 6.03 -3.15
CA GLU A 69 11.44 5.12 -2.03
C GLU A 69 10.24 5.01 -1.07
N LEU A 70 9.59 6.14 -0.75
CA LEU A 70 8.41 6.16 0.10
C LEU A 70 7.22 5.43 -0.55
N ARG A 71 7.02 5.59 -1.86
CA ARG A 71 5.98 4.84 -2.59
C ARG A 71 6.23 3.33 -2.53
N ASP A 72 7.46 2.90 -2.77
CA ASP A 72 7.84 1.49 -2.70
C ASP A 72 7.67 0.93 -1.29
N LYS A 73 8.04 1.70 -0.26
CA LYS A 73 7.82 1.33 1.13
C LYS A 73 6.33 1.20 1.47
N CYS A 74 5.50 2.15 1.02
CA CYS A 74 4.06 2.08 1.19
C CYS A 74 3.44 0.87 0.47
N ALA A 75 3.89 0.57 -0.74
CA ALA A 75 3.43 -0.60 -1.49
C ALA A 75 3.74 -1.89 -0.71
N ARG A 76 4.99 -2.07 -0.28
CA ARG A 76 5.41 -3.24 0.52
C ARG A 76 4.61 -3.39 1.81
N MET A 77 4.47 -2.32 2.60
CA MET A 77 3.68 -2.38 3.84
C MET A 77 2.20 -2.73 3.58
N THR A 78 1.65 -2.24 2.46
CA THR A 78 0.27 -2.56 2.08
C THR A 78 0.13 -4.03 1.70
N GLU A 79 1.07 -4.57 0.93
CA GLU A 79 1.12 -5.99 0.58
C GLU A 79 1.28 -6.87 1.83
N GLU A 80 2.20 -6.54 2.73
CA GLU A 80 2.39 -7.25 4.01
C GLU A 80 1.11 -7.24 4.85
N SER A 81 0.45 -6.08 4.97
CA SER A 81 -0.82 -5.97 5.70
C SER A 81 -1.94 -6.80 5.07
N ASN A 82 -2.03 -6.81 3.73
CA ASN A 82 -3.02 -7.62 3.01
C ASN A 82 -2.76 -9.11 3.18
N MET A 83 -1.50 -9.53 3.12
CA MET A 83 -1.11 -10.92 3.37
C MET A 83 -1.45 -11.36 4.79
N GLU A 84 -1.23 -10.51 5.79
CA GLU A 84 -1.57 -10.85 7.17
C GLU A 84 -3.09 -11.00 7.35
N LYS A 85 -3.88 -10.07 6.80
CA LYS A 85 -5.35 -10.19 6.80
C LYS A 85 -5.82 -11.47 6.12
N PHE A 86 -5.24 -11.82 4.98
CA PHE A 86 -5.57 -13.06 4.27
C PHE A 86 -5.24 -14.30 5.11
N LYS A 87 -4.07 -14.36 5.74
CA LYS A 87 -3.68 -15.47 6.62
C LYS A 87 -4.65 -15.61 7.81
N CYS A 88 -4.99 -14.50 8.47
CA CYS A 88 -5.95 -14.52 9.57
C CYS A 88 -7.32 -15.03 9.12
N GLN A 89 -7.84 -14.53 7.98
CA GLN A 89 -9.11 -15.01 7.44
C GLN A 89 -9.05 -16.50 7.11
N LEU A 90 -8.01 -16.95 6.43
CA LEU A 90 -7.85 -18.35 6.05
C LEU A 90 -7.80 -19.26 7.29
N LEU A 91 -7.08 -18.87 8.34
CA LEU A 91 -7.02 -19.63 9.59
C LEU A 91 -8.39 -19.73 10.27
N VAL A 92 -9.18 -18.65 10.26
CA VAL A 92 -10.56 -18.66 10.80
C VAL A 92 -11.45 -19.61 10.01
N GLU A 93 -11.41 -19.54 8.67
CA GLU A 93 -12.19 -20.44 7.81
C GLU A 93 -11.77 -21.91 8.00
N MET A 94 -10.46 -22.19 8.04
CA MET A 94 -9.96 -23.54 8.28
C MET A 94 -10.38 -24.06 9.64
N LEU A 95 -10.34 -23.24 10.69
CA LEU A 95 -10.81 -23.63 12.02
C LEU A 95 -12.31 -23.94 12.02
N ALA A 96 -13.12 -23.14 11.31
CA ALA A 96 -14.55 -23.38 11.17
C ALA A 96 -14.82 -24.72 10.45
N VAL A 97 -14.08 -25.03 9.38
CA VAL A 97 -14.19 -26.31 8.67
C VAL A 97 -13.78 -27.48 9.58
N SER A 98 -12.63 -27.37 10.27
CA SER A 98 -12.19 -28.42 11.19
C SER A 98 -13.18 -28.67 12.32
N SER A 99 -13.79 -27.62 12.89
CA SER A 99 -14.83 -27.75 13.92
C SER A 99 -16.07 -28.48 13.38
N LEU A 100 -16.49 -28.19 12.15
CA LEU A 100 -17.62 -28.88 11.52
C LEU A 100 -17.31 -30.37 11.28
N ASP A 101 -16.09 -30.69 10.86
CA ASP A 101 -15.65 -32.07 10.65
C ASP A 101 -15.56 -32.84 11.98
N GLU A 102 -15.08 -32.22 13.05
CA GLU A 102 -15.07 -32.80 14.39
C GLU A 102 -16.48 -33.09 14.93
N GLU A 103 -17.42 -32.15 14.77
CA GLU A 103 -18.83 -32.39 15.15
C GLU A 103 -19.47 -33.50 14.31
N ARG A 104 -19.20 -33.52 13.01
CA ARG A 104 -19.71 -34.56 12.11
C ARG A 104 -19.16 -35.95 12.45
N THR A 105 -17.87 -36.06 12.74
CA THR A 105 -17.25 -37.34 13.13
C THR A 105 -17.74 -37.80 14.49
N ARG A 106 -17.92 -36.89 15.45
CA ARG A 106 -18.49 -37.21 16.76
C ARG A 106 -19.93 -37.72 16.65
N THR A 107 -20.78 -37.05 15.88
CA THR A 107 -22.18 -37.48 15.67
C THR A 107 -22.27 -38.83 14.96
N GLN A 108 -21.39 -39.10 13.99
CA GLN A 108 -21.29 -40.42 13.35
C GLN A 108 -20.88 -41.50 14.36
N ALA A 109 -19.86 -41.25 15.18
CA ALA A 109 -19.41 -42.20 16.20
C ALA A 109 -20.49 -42.49 17.26
N GLU A 110 -21.23 -41.46 17.70
CA GLU A 110 -22.37 -41.62 18.61
C GLU A 110 -23.50 -42.44 17.97
N GLN A 111 -23.78 -42.22 16.69
CA GLN A 111 -24.78 -42.99 15.95
C GLN A 111 -24.37 -44.46 15.77
N GLU A 112 -23.12 -44.74 15.44
CA GLU A 112 -22.59 -46.11 15.35
C GLU A 112 -22.61 -46.81 16.71
N LYS A 113 -22.24 -46.11 17.79
CA LYS A 113 -22.33 -46.64 19.15
C LYS A 113 -23.77 -46.99 19.53
N ALA A 114 -24.74 -46.14 19.18
CA ALA A 114 -26.15 -46.42 19.42
C ALA A 114 -26.64 -47.64 18.61
N ARG A 115 -26.24 -47.77 17.34
CA ARG A 115 -26.54 -48.93 16.49
C ARG A 115 -25.95 -50.22 17.07
N ALA A 116 -24.68 -50.20 17.48
CA ALA A 116 -24.02 -51.34 18.10
C ALA A 116 -24.69 -51.73 19.42
N ALA A 117 -25.11 -50.76 20.23
CA ALA A 117 -25.86 -51.01 21.46
C ALA A 117 -27.24 -51.64 21.19
N SER A 118 -27.96 -51.16 20.17
CA SER A 118 -29.24 -51.75 19.74
C SER A 118 -29.05 -53.19 19.27
N MET A 119 -28.10 -53.43 18.36
CA MET A 119 -27.79 -54.78 17.88
C MET A 119 -27.40 -55.73 19.03
N LYS A 120 -26.61 -55.24 19.99
CA LYS A 120 -26.27 -56.01 21.19
C LYS A 120 -27.51 -56.36 22.00
N ALA A 121 -28.44 -55.42 22.21
CA ALA A 121 -29.69 -55.67 22.91
C ALA A 121 -30.55 -56.70 22.18
N ASP A 122 -30.67 -56.59 20.86
CA ASP A 122 -31.41 -57.54 20.01
C ASP A 122 -30.82 -58.95 20.10
N VAL A 123 -29.48 -59.09 20.03
CA VAL A 123 -28.80 -60.38 20.17
C VAL A 123 -29.04 -60.98 21.56
N VAL A 124 -28.95 -60.17 22.63
CA VAL A 124 -29.23 -60.65 24.00
C VAL A 124 -30.67 -61.13 24.12
N ALA A 125 -31.64 -60.37 23.60
CA ALA A 125 -33.05 -60.76 23.63
C ALA A 125 -33.30 -62.08 22.88
N LEU A 126 -32.68 -62.27 21.69
CA LEU A 126 -32.77 -63.52 20.94
C LEU A 126 -32.16 -64.71 21.70
N LEU A 127 -31.02 -64.50 22.39
CA LEU A 127 -30.40 -65.54 23.21
C LEU A 127 -31.27 -65.91 24.42
N GLU A 128 -31.90 -64.94 25.07
CA GLU A 128 -32.84 -65.17 26.17
C GLU A 128 -34.09 -65.93 25.70
N GLN A 129 -34.65 -65.56 24.54
CA GLN A 129 -35.78 -66.26 23.95
C GLN A 129 -35.42 -67.71 23.58
N ALA A 130 -34.26 -67.94 22.96
CA ALA A 130 -33.78 -69.29 22.65
C ALA A 130 -33.59 -70.13 23.92
N ARG A 131 -33.08 -69.53 25.00
CA ARG A 131 -32.96 -70.18 26.31
C ARG A 131 -34.31 -70.57 26.89
N ALA A 132 -35.31 -69.69 26.82
CA ALA A 132 -36.66 -69.96 27.30
C ALA A 132 -37.35 -71.10 26.52
N GLN A 133 -37.00 -71.25 25.23
CA GLN A 133 -37.50 -72.33 24.37
C GLN A 133 -36.69 -73.64 24.49
N GLY A 134 -35.68 -73.71 25.37
CA GLY A 134 -34.90 -74.92 25.62
C GLY A 134 -33.87 -75.26 24.53
N LEU A 135 -33.56 -74.32 23.63
CA LEU A 135 -32.48 -74.48 22.64
C LEU A 135 -31.11 -74.39 23.33
N ASP A 136 -30.15 -75.21 22.91
CA ASP A 136 -28.80 -75.29 23.50
C ASP A 136 -27.97 -74.03 23.20
N VAL A 137 -28.16 -73.01 24.05
CA VAL A 137 -27.55 -71.67 23.96
C VAL A 137 -26.01 -71.72 23.90
N ARG A 138 -25.38 -72.79 24.41
CA ARG A 138 -23.91 -72.95 24.41
C ARG A 138 -23.32 -73.11 23.01
N LYS A 139 -24.07 -73.69 22.06
CA LYS A 139 -23.63 -73.80 20.66
C LYS A 139 -23.80 -72.50 19.90
N LEU A 140 -24.83 -71.72 20.24
CA LEU A 140 -25.13 -70.41 19.66
C LEU A 140 -24.16 -69.32 20.15
N SER A 141 -23.84 -69.27 21.45
CA SER A 141 -22.87 -68.32 21.99
C SER A 141 -21.45 -68.57 21.47
N ALA A 142 -21.06 -69.84 21.29
CA ALA A 142 -19.79 -70.21 20.69
C ALA A 142 -19.70 -69.86 19.19
N ALA A 143 -20.81 -69.92 18.44
CA ALA A 143 -20.85 -69.50 17.04
C ALA A 143 -20.81 -67.97 16.87
N LEU A 144 -21.40 -67.21 17.79
CA LEU A 144 -21.41 -65.74 17.79
C LEU A 144 -20.08 -65.11 18.22
N THR A 145 -19.32 -65.76 19.11
CA THR A 145 -17.97 -65.31 19.48
C THR A 145 -16.88 -65.77 18.52
N ALA A 146 -17.18 -66.73 17.64
CA ALA A 146 -16.27 -67.25 16.61
C ALA A 146 -16.31 -66.45 15.30
N VAL A 147 -16.68 -65.17 15.33
CA VAL A 147 -16.54 -64.29 14.14
C VAL A 147 -15.07 -64.32 13.69
N PRO A 148 -14.78 -64.69 12.42
CA PRO A 148 -13.42 -64.72 11.92
C PRO A 148 -12.87 -63.29 11.88
N GLN A 149 -11.72 -63.10 12.55
CA GLN A 149 -10.84 -61.99 12.27
C GLN A 149 -10.33 -62.15 10.83
N GLY A 150 -10.82 -61.31 9.92
CA GLY A 150 -10.22 -61.15 8.60
C GLY A 150 -11.19 -61.35 7.45
N ILE A 151 -11.62 -60.21 6.87
CA ILE A 151 -11.49 -59.99 5.43
C ILE A 151 -10.95 -58.57 5.28
N VAL A 152 -9.68 -58.51 4.84
CA VAL A 152 -9.04 -57.34 4.22
C VAL A 152 -9.57 -57.21 2.80
#